data_AF-X1GNL3-F1
#
_entry.id   AF-X1GNL3-F1
#
_cell.length_a   1.000
_cell.length_b   1.000
_cell.length_c   1.000
_cell.angle_alpha   90.00
_cell.angle_beta   90.00
_cell.angle_gamma   90.00
#
_symmetry.space_group_name_H-M   'P 1'
#
loop_
_entity.id
_entity.type
_entity.pdbx_description
1 polymer ?
#
loop_
_entity_poly.entity_id
_entity_poly.type
_entity_poly.pdbx_seq_one_letter_code
_entity_poly.pdbx_strand_id
1 'polypeptide(L)'
;GRTLIGTDPTGFALSFEDMDVDALGINCSLGPEGILPIFQELSRMTTKLLSIKPNAGIPEIVNGKTVYRMGPEEFVKYGEDFFELGANIIGGCCGTGPEHINLLVKRLGKRKPNKREKEILKGISALTKNVIFVQDSPPVVIGERINPTGKKKMTEEIEKGTMQTILTEAKRQSKAGASVLDLNFGMESGIREDWTRNLVTELLISPGLPLSLDLRSEYLIEAALQEYGGRVLLNSITLEDMDKKVKLLKRYGGMVVFLPIDKNGIAENAKKRLTMAKKAIRLLKEMGFEKNESFLTL
;
A
#
# COMPACT_ATOMS: atom_id res chain seq x y z
N GLY A 1 10.90 -7.25 11.16
CA GLY A 1 9.46 -7.29 10.85
C GLY A 1 9.23 -7.10 9.37
N ARG A 2 9.30 -8.17 8.58
CA ARG A 2 8.86 -8.19 7.18
C ARG A 2 8.06 -9.46 6.93
N THR A 3 7.11 -9.42 6.00
CA THR A 3 6.39 -10.61 5.50
C THR A 3 7.33 -11.48 4.65
N LEU A 4 6.86 -12.68 4.28
CA LEU A 4 7.62 -13.63 3.43
C LEU A 4 8.12 -13.00 2.13
N ILE A 5 7.30 -12.12 1.52
CA ILE A 5 7.60 -11.44 0.26
C ILE A 5 8.20 -10.04 0.46
N GLY A 6 8.56 -9.69 1.70
CA GLY A 6 9.36 -8.51 2.01
C GLY A 6 8.59 -7.25 2.41
N THR A 7 7.27 -7.30 2.59
CA THR A 7 6.46 -6.15 3.01
C THR A 7 6.75 -5.80 4.48
N ASP A 8 7.08 -4.54 4.75
CA ASP A 8 7.27 -4.01 6.09
C ASP A 8 5.95 -3.44 6.67
N PRO A 9 5.89 -3.06 7.97
CA PRO A 9 4.66 -2.56 8.58
C PRO A 9 4.16 -1.27 7.91
N THR A 10 5.08 -0.40 7.48
CA THR A 10 4.77 0.81 6.71
C THR A 10 4.04 0.49 5.40
N GLY A 11 4.59 -0.42 4.59
CA GLY A 11 3.97 -0.84 3.34
C GLY A 11 2.63 -1.54 3.56
N PHE A 12 2.50 -2.35 4.62
CA PHE A 12 1.25 -2.97 5.01
C PHE A 12 0.19 -1.93 5.40
N ALA A 13 0.54 -0.97 6.26
CA ALA A 13 -0.35 0.11 6.67
C ALA A 13 -0.84 0.91 5.47
N LEU A 14 0.07 1.40 4.61
CA LEU A 14 -0.29 2.14 3.39
C LEU A 14 -1.29 1.36 2.52
N SER A 15 -1.01 0.09 2.25
CA SER A 15 -1.79 -0.71 1.30
C SER A 15 -3.23 -0.94 1.78
N PHE A 16 -3.39 -1.24 3.07
CA PHE A 16 -4.69 -1.62 3.62
C PHE A 16 -5.48 -0.46 4.26
N GLU A 17 -4.85 0.69 4.49
CA GLU A 17 -5.53 1.86 5.05
C GLU A 17 -6.65 2.39 4.13
N ASP A 18 -6.41 2.38 2.81
CA ASP A 18 -7.39 2.80 1.82
C ASP A 18 -8.50 1.76 1.61
N MET A 19 -8.24 0.49 1.93
CA MET A 19 -9.19 -0.60 1.75
C MET A 19 -10.36 -0.52 2.75
N ASP A 20 -11.47 -1.15 2.36
CA ASP A 20 -12.68 -1.25 3.18
C ASP A 20 -12.60 -2.41 4.19
N VAL A 21 -11.54 -2.39 5.00
CA VAL A 21 -11.33 -3.31 6.12
C VAL A 21 -11.51 -2.58 7.45
N ASP A 22 -12.05 -3.25 8.46
CA ASP A 22 -12.30 -2.65 9.78
C ASP A 22 -11.08 -2.70 10.71
N ALA A 23 -10.24 -3.73 10.56
CA ALA A 23 -9.12 -4.00 11.45
C ALA A 23 -7.89 -4.50 10.69
N LEU A 24 -6.71 -4.09 11.16
CA LEU A 24 -5.41 -4.63 10.77
C LEU A 24 -4.80 -5.37 11.96
N GLY A 25 -3.81 -6.23 11.73
CA GLY A 25 -3.18 -6.93 12.83
C GLY A 25 -1.98 -7.78 12.46
N ILE A 26 -1.35 -8.31 13.50
CA ILE A 26 -0.17 -9.17 13.39
C ILE A 26 -0.42 -10.44 14.21
N ASN A 27 -0.11 -11.59 13.64
CA ASN A 27 -0.18 -12.87 14.34
C ASN A 27 0.97 -13.80 13.95
N CYS A 28 1.22 -14.79 14.80
CA CYS A 28 2.19 -15.86 14.57
C CYS A 28 3.64 -15.37 14.39
N SER A 29 4.51 -16.23 13.85
CA SER A 29 5.94 -16.07 13.57
C SER A 29 6.84 -15.80 14.78
N LEU A 30 6.52 -14.79 15.59
CA LEU A 30 7.31 -14.36 16.74
C LEU A 30 6.50 -14.45 18.03
N GLY A 31 7.21 -14.48 19.15
CA GLY A 31 6.63 -14.24 20.47
C GLY A 31 6.28 -12.76 20.69
N PRO A 32 5.67 -12.42 21.83
CA PRO A 32 5.23 -11.06 22.15
C PRO A 32 6.38 -10.04 22.11
N GLU A 33 7.54 -10.41 22.66
CA GLU A 33 8.75 -9.56 22.71
C GLU A 33 9.18 -9.10 21.30
N GLY A 34 9.29 -10.03 20.35
CA GLY A 34 9.71 -9.73 18.99
C GLY A 34 8.65 -9.01 18.16
N ILE A 35 7.37 -9.23 18.46
CA ILE A 35 6.25 -8.56 17.77
C ILE A 35 6.03 -7.13 18.27
N LEU A 36 6.30 -6.85 19.55
CA LEU A 36 6.02 -5.56 20.18
C LEU A 36 6.51 -4.34 19.39
N PRO A 37 7.78 -4.25 18.95
CA PRO A 37 8.24 -3.09 18.17
C PRO A 37 7.55 -2.99 16.80
N ILE A 38 7.21 -4.12 16.18
CA ILE A 38 6.52 -4.17 14.87
C ILE A 38 5.07 -3.67 15.04
N PHE A 39 4.40 -4.09 16.12
CA PHE A 39 3.06 -3.64 16.44
C PHE A 39 3.03 -2.16 16.79
N GLN A 40 4.05 -1.66 17.51
CA GLN A 40 4.19 -0.24 17.82
C GLN A 40 4.28 0.60 16.54
N GLU A 41 5.09 0.20 15.56
CA GLU A 41 5.19 0.87 14.25
C GLU A 41 3.82 0.90 13.56
N LEU A 42 3.18 -0.26 13.39
CA LEU A 42 1.85 -0.36 12.77
C LEU A 42 0.81 0.50 13.51
N SER A 43 0.87 0.54 14.84
CA SER A 43 -0.11 1.24 15.66
C SER A 43 -0.12 2.75 15.45
N ARG A 44 0.98 3.34 14.96
CA ARG A 44 1.02 4.77 14.63
C ARG A 44 0.47 5.05 13.25
N MET A 45 0.55 4.10 12.32
CA MET A 45 0.40 4.36 10.88
C MET A 45 -1.00 4.08 10.32
N THR A 46 -1.96 3.62 11.14
CA THR A 46 -3.30 3.27 10.67
C THR A 46 -4.43 3.82 11.53
N THR A 47 -5.52 4.21 10.88
CA THR A 47 -6.75 4.61 11.56
C THR A 47 -7.63 3.44 11.98
N LYS A 48 -7.44 2.26 11.36
CA LYS A 48 -8.22 1.04 11.56
C LYS A 48 -8.07 0.47 12.97
N LEU A 49 -8.97 -0.42 13.35
CA LEU A 49 -8.81 -1.20 14.59
C LEU A 49 -7.55 -2.08 14.50
N LEU A 50 -6.97 -2.43 15.64
CA LEU A 50 -5.77 -3.24 15.71
C LEU A 50 -6.05 -4.58 16.41
N SER A 51 -5.49 -5.64 15.86
CA SER A 51 -5.51 -6.97 16.45
C SER A 51 -4.10 -7.55 16.59
N ILE A 52 -3.87 -8.33 17.65
CA ILE A 52 -2.57 -8.93 17.93
C ILE A 52 -2.70 -10.32 18.53
N LYS A 53 -2.00 -11.29 17.94
CA LYS A 53 -2.01 -12.70 18.35
C LYS A 53 -0.61 -13.31 18.23
N PRO A 54 0.34 -12.98 19.12
CA PRO A 54 1.69 -13.54 19.08
C PRO A 54 1.71 -15.03 19.45
N ASN A 55 2.82 -15.71 19.12
CA ASN A 55 3.09 -17.06 19.63
C ASN A 55 3.44 -17.03 21.12
N ALA A 56 3.41 -18.18 21.81
CA ALA A 56 3.92 -18.32 23.17
C ALA A 56 5.46 -18.41 23.17
N GLY A 57 6.12 -17.33 22.75
CA GLY A 57 7.57 -17.26 22.55
C GLY A 57 8.01 -17.71 21.16
N ILE A 58 9.32 -17.89 20.99
CA ILE A 58 9.91 -18.33 19.73
C ILE A 58 9.74 -19.86 19.60
N PRO A 59 9.40 -20.38 18.41
CA PRO A 59 9.32 -21.82 18.20
C PRO A 59 10.71 -22.47 18.33
N GLU A 60 10.79 -23.54 19.10
CA GLU A 60 11.99 -24.39 19.21
C GLU A 60 11.69 -25.79 18.67
N ILE A 61 12.67 -26.43 18.02
CA ILE A 61 12.55 -27.83 17.61
C ILE A 61 13.19 -28.71 18.70
N VAL A 62 12.38 -29.51 19.38
CA VAL A 62 12.81 -30.48 20.39
C VAL A 62 12.34 -31.87 19.95
N ASN A 63 13.27 -32.79 19.72
CA ASN A 63 12.98 -34.16 19.25
C ASN A 63 12.09 -34.20 18.00
N GLY A 64 12.35 -33.30 17.03
CA GLY A 64 11.58 -33.20 15.80
C GLY A 64 10.19 -32.58 15.95
N LYS A 65 9.82 -32.09 17.15
CA LYS A 65 8.54 -31.43 17.41
C LYS A 65 8.76 -29.94 17.70
N THR A 66 7.87 -29.10 17.20
CA THR A 66 7.87 -27.67 17.55
C THR A 66 7.31 -27.48 18.95
N VAL A 67 8.07 -26.82 19.82
CA VAL A 67 7.73 -26.53 21.22
C VAL A 67 7.81 -25.03 21.44
N TYR A 68 6.88 -24.52 22.25
CA TYR A 68 6.81 -23.12 22.68
C TYR A 68 6.91 -23.07 24.20
N ARG A 69 7.86 -22.29 24.73
CA ARG A 69 8.21 -22.34 26.16
C ARG A 69 7.64 -21.21 27.01
N MET A 70 7.11 -20.15 26.41
CA MET A 70 6.62 -19.01 27.18
C MET A 70 5.37 -19.41 27.98
N GLY A 71 5.48 -19.32 29.30
CA GLY A 71 4.37 -19.61 30.19
C GLY A 71 3.30 -18.50 30.19
N PRO A 72 2.10 -18.76 30.74
CA PRO A 72 1.03 -17.78 30.85
C PRO A 72 1.46 -16.46 31.52
N GLU A 73 2.20 -16.53 32.63
CA GLU A 73 2.62 -15.36 33.42
C GLU A 73 3.59 -14.44 32.67
N GLU A 74 4.44 -15.00 31.82
CA GLU A 74 5.33 -14.21 30.98
C GLU A 74 4.58 -13.60 29.80
N PHE A 75 3.73 -14.40 29.14
CA PHE A 75 2.94 -13.97 28.00
C PHE A 75 2.01 -12.79 28.33
N VAL A 76 1.36 -12.84 29.49
CA VAL A 76 0.35 -11.83 29.87
C VAL A 76 0.94 -10.44 30.15
N LYS A 77 2.22 -10.35 30.56
CA LYS A 77 2.88 -9.07 30.81
C LYS A 77 2.84 -8.18 29.57
N TYR A 78 3.12 -8.77 28.41
CA TYR A 78 3.04 -8.09 27.11
C TYR A 78 1.61 -7.74 26.69
N GLY A 79 0.61 -8.43 27.23
CA GLY A 79 -0.80 -8.12 26.95
C GLY A 79 -1.16 -6.69 27.33
N GLU A 80 -0.60 -6.17 28.42
CA GLU A 80 -0.79 -4.77 28.81
C GLU A 80 -0.06 -3.81 27.89
N ASP A 81 1.18 -4.12 27.47
CA ASP A 81 1.92 -3.30 26.53
C ASP A 81 1.17 -3.14 25.19
N PHE A 82 0.60 -4.24 24.67
CA PHE A 82 -0.24 -4.16 23.47
C PHE A 82 -1.51 -3.36 23.66
N PHE A 83 -2.15 -3.48 24.83
CA PHE A 83 -3.32 -2.68 25.17
C PHE A 83 -2.96 -1.18 25.23
N GLU A 84 -1.83 -0.83 25.83
CA GLU A 84 -1.32 0.54 25.90
C GLU A 84 -1.02 1.11 24.50
N LEU A 85 -0.49 0.28 23.60
CA LEU A 85 -0.31 0.61 22.18
C LEU A 85 -1.63 0.66 21.38
N GLY A 86 -2.78 0.46 22.02
CA GLY A 86 -4.11 0.63 21.44
C GLY A 86 -4.61 -0.58 20.65
N ALA A 87 -4.17 -1.79 20.98
CA ALA A 87 -4.79 -3.01 20.48
C ALA A 87 -6.27 -3.08 20.88
N ASN A 88 -7.13 -3.38 19.91
CA ASN A 88 -8.57 -3.56 20.11
C ASN A 88 -8.91 -5.03 20.38
N ILE A 89 -8.14 -5.97 19.82
CA ILE A 89 -8.31 -7.41 20.00
C ILE A 89 -6.94 -8.00 20.35
N ILE A 90 -6.83 -8.62 21.52
CA ILE A 90 -5.60 -9.27 21.99
C ILE A 90 -5.88 -10.74 22.23
N GLY A 91 -5.05 -11.62 21.68
CA GLY A 91 -5.13 -13.06 21.90
C GLY A 91 -3.80 -13.74 21.68
N GLY A 92 -3.84 -15.03 21.39
CA GLY A 92 -2.65 -15.85 21.12
C GLY A 92 -2.74 -16.65 19.82
N CYS A 93 -1.58 -17.07 19.31
CA CYS A 93 -1.42 -17.96 18.16
C CYS A 93 -0.77 -19.29 18.57
N CYS A 94 0.34 -19.72 17.95
CA CYS A 94 0.93 -21.02 18.24
C CYS A 94 1.54 -21.06 19.64
N GLY A 95 1.31 -22.16 20.36
CA GLY A 95 1.81 -22.37 21.73
C GLY A 95 0.96 -21.74 22.83
N THR A 96 -0.01 -20.88 22.51
CA THR A 96 -0.93 -20.32 23.52
C THR A 96 -2.08 -21.29 23.80
N GLY A 97 -2.38 -21.52 25.07
CA GLY A 97 -3.48 -22.39 25.51
C GLY A 97 -4.53 -21.65 26.36
N PRO A 98 -5.53 -22.39 26.88
CA PRO A 98 -6.56 -21.82 27.76
C PRO A 98 -6.00 -21.12 29.00
N GLU A 99 -4.89 -21.63 29.57
CA GLU A 99 -4.23 -21.01 30.72
C GLU A 99 -3.70 -19.60 30.40
N HIS A 100 -3.06 -19.43 29.24
CA HIS A 100 -2.60 -18.11 28.76
C HIS A 100 -3.77 -17.14 28.59
N ILE A 101 -4.85 -17.58 27.93
CA ILE A 101 -6.01 -16.73 27.66
C ILE A 101 -6.78 -16.38 28.94
N ASN A 102 -6.95 -17.33 29.86
CA ASN A 102 -7.59 -17.08 31.15
C ASN A 102 -6.84 -16.01 31.95
N LEU A 103 -5.50 -16.10 31.99
CA LEU A 103 -4.70 -15.11 32.68
C LEU A 103 -4.72 -13.75 31.97
N LEU A 104 -4.69 -13.74 30.62
CA LEU A 104 -4.83 -12.52 29.81
C LEU A 104 -6.15 -11.80 30.09
N VAL A 105 -7.27 -12.53 30.08
CA VAL A 105 -8.60 -11.98 30.39
C VAL A 105 -8.65 -11.47 31.82
N LYS A 106 -8.06 -12.20 32.79
CA LYS A 106 -8.00 -11.76 34.20
C LYS A 106 -7.19 -10.48 34.36
N ARG A 107 -6.05 -10.35 33.68
CA ARG A 107 -5.16 -9.17 33.76
C ARG A 107 -5.76 -7.95 33.08
N LEU A 108 -6.24 -8.11 31.85
CA LEU A 108 -6.81 -7.01 31.08
C LEU A 108 -8.19 -6.62 31.60
N GLY A 109 -9.04 -7.57 31.98
CA GLY A 109 -10.39 -7.30 32.45
C GLY A 109 -11.26 -6.58 31.41
N LYS A 110 -12.25 -5.81 31.88
CA LYS A 110 -13.15 -5.03 31.02
C LYS A 110 -12.64 -3.60 30.89
N ARG A 111 -12.00 -3.27 29.77
CA ARG A 111 -11.47 -1.92 29.48
C ARG A 111 -12.02 -1.41 28.15
N LYS A 112 -12.09 -0.08 28.02
CA LYS A 112 -12.27 0.57 26.71
C LYS A 112 -10.91 0.60 26.00
N PRO A 113 -10.84 0.40 24.67
CA PRO A 113 -9.57 0.52 23.95
C PRO A 113 -8.95 1.91 24.12
N ASN A 114 -7.62 1.96 24.23
CA ASN A 114 -6.90 3.21 24.33
C ASN A 114 -6.98 4.02 23.04
N LYS A 115 -6.98 5.35 23.20
CA LYS A 115 -6.81 6.26 22.06
C LYS A 115 -5.35 6.23 21.62
N ARG A 116 -5.12 6.31 20.31
CA ARG A 116 -3.79 6.36 19.71
C ARG A 116 -3.56 7.70 19.04
N GLU A 117 -2.36 8.23 19.18
CA GLU A 117 -1.85 9.26 18.27
C GLU A 117 -1.44 8.58 16.97
N LYS A 118 -2.01 9.03 15.85
CA LYS A 118 -1.87 8.41 14.54
C LYS A 118 -1.15 9.37 13.60
N GLU A 119 -0.15 8.86 12.90
CA GLU A 119 0.57 9.52 11.83
C GLU A 119 0.03 9.01 10.50
N ILE A 120 -0.84 9.81 9.89
CA ILE A 120 -1.38 9.49 8.58
C ILE A 120 -0.28 9.61 7.54
N LEU A 121 0.14 8.46 6.99
CA LEU A 121 1.17 8.43 5.97
C LEU A 121 0.62 8.79 4.60
N LYS A 122 1.31 9.73 3.94
CA LYS A 122 1.10 10.09 2.53
C LYS A 122 2.18 9.41 1.74
N GLY A 123 1.82 8.49 0.85
CA GLY A 123 2.81 7.69 0.18
C GLY A 123 2.20 6.53 -0.57
N ILE A 124 3.04 5.89 -1.36
CA ILE A 124 2.71 4.74 -2.20
C ILE A 124 3.60 3.56 -1.84
N SER A 125 3.14 2.36 -2.14
CA SER A 125 3.85 1.13 -1.80
C SER A 125 3.77 0.10 -2.91
N ALA A 126 4.73 -0.81 -2.86
CA ALA A 126 4.79 -2.08 -3.57
C ALA A 126 5.15 -3.17 -2.55
N LEU A 127 5.31 -4.41 -3.04
CA LEU A 127 5.57 -5.57 -2.20
C LEU A 127 6.76 -5.41 -1.25
N THR A 128 7.87 -4.82 -1.73
CA THR A 128 9.16 -4.78 -1.00
C THR A 128 9.65 -3.36 -0.68
N LYS A 129 9.05 -2.34 -1.32
CA LYS A 129 9.47 -0.94 -1.26
C LYS A 129 8.27 -0.02 -1.11
N ASN A 130 8.48 1.09 -0.43
CA ASN A 130 7.50 2.14 -0.23
C ASN A 130 8.18 3.51 -0.43
N VAL A 131 7.37 4.51 -0.76
CA VAL A 131 7.77 5.90 -0.92
C VAL A 131 6.82 6.75 -0.09
N ILE A 132 7.36 7.40 0.94
CA ILE A 132 6.61 8.34 1.78
C ILE A 132 6.90 9.76 1.31
N PHE A 133 5.85 10.53 1.06
CA PHE A 133 5.94 11.93 0.70
C PHE A 133 6.05 12.76 1.97
N VAL A 134 7.27 13.19 2.27
CA VAL A 134 7.59 14.01 3.45
C VAL A 134 7.91 15.43 2.97
N GLN A 135 7.33 16.41 3.66
CA GLN A 135 7.64 17.82 3.39
C GLN A 135 9.14 18.07 3.63
N ASP A 136 9.75 18.93 2.80
CA ASP A 136 11.16 19.29 2.87
C ASP A 136 12.16 18.11 2.73
N SER A 137 11.71 16.99 2.16
CA SER A 137 12.57 15.87 1.75
C SER A 137 13.08 16.00 0.30
N PRO A 138 14.15 15.27 -0.08
CA PRO A 138 14.57 15.18 -1.47
C PRO A 138 13.43 14.77 -2.40
N PRO A 139 13.46 15.22 -3.68
CA PRO A 139 12.40 14.90 -4.63
C PRO A 139 12.34 13.39 -4.90
N VAL A 140 11.11 12.89 -5.01
CA VAL A 140 10.86 11.51 -5.47
C VAL A 140 11.09 11.45 -6.97
N VAL A 141 12.03 10.59 -7.39
CA VAL A 141 12.33 10.39 -8.81
C VAL A 141 11.36 9.36 -9.40
N ILE A 142 10.49 9.81 -10.31
CA ILE A 142 9.59 8.95 -11.10
C ILE A 142 10.24 8.68 -12.46
N GLY A 143 10.51 7.42 -12.77
CA GLY A 143 11.10 7.00 -14.03
C GLY A 143 10.07 6.97 -15.17
N GLU A 144 10.15 7.95 -16.09
CA GLU A 144 9.22 8.17 -17.20
C GLU A 144 9.45 7.30 -18.45
N ARG A 145 10.50 6.48 -18.49
CA ARG A 145 10.98 5.91 -19.75
C ARG A 145 10.21 4.67 -20.22
N ILE A 146 9.30 4.12 -19.42
CA ILE A 146 8.34 3.10 -19.88
C ILE A 146 7.15 3.84 -20.50
N ASN A 147 7.43 4.36 -21.69
CA ASN A 147 6.47 5.11 -22.50
C ASN A 147 6.85 4.86 -23.98
N PRO A 148 5.97 4.24 -24.79
CA PRO A 148 6.28 3.85 -26.16
C PRO A 148 6.35 5.01 -27.14
N THR A 149 5.97 6.24 -26.74
CA THR A 149 6.00 7.42 -27.61
C THR A 149 7.40 7.64 -28.20
N GLY A 150 7.50 7.56 -29.53
CA GLY A 150 8.77 7.66 -30.26
C GLY A 150 9.69 6.43 -30.14
N LYS A 151 9.24 5.33 -29.52
CA LYS A 151 10.02 4.09 -29.29
C LYS A 151 9.39 2.91 -30.03
N LYS A 152 9.75 2.78 -31.31
CA LYS A 152 9.22 1.75 -32.23
C LYS A 152 9.25 0.34 -31.64
N LYS A 153 10.39 -0.08 -31.09
CA LYS A 153 10.54 -1.42 -30.50
C LYS A 153 9.56 -1.69 -29.34
N MET A 154 9.39 -0.72 -28.44
CA MET A 154 8.47 -0.87 -27.30
C MET A 154 7.02 -0.87 -27.76
N THR A 155 6.68 -0.05 -28.77
CA THR A 155 5.34 -0.04 -29.38
C THR A 155 4.99 -1.40 -29.96
N GLU A 156 5.87 -1.97 -30.79
CA GLU A 156 5.66 -3.30 -31.39
C GLU A 156 5.57 -4.41 -30.33
N GLU A 157 6.32 -4.31 -29.24
CA GLU A 157 6.26 -5.29 -28.16
C GLU A 157 4.92 -5.28 -27.44
N ILE A 158 4.39 -4.08 -27.10
CA ILE A 158 3.08 -3.90 -26.48
C ILE A 158 1.97 -4.47 -27.38
N GLU A 159 1.99 -4.12 -28.68
CA GLU A 159 1.02 -4.61 -29.67
C GLU A 159 1.04 -6.14 -29.79
N LYS A 160 2.22 -6.76 -29.70
CA LYS A 160 2.42 -8.22 -29.76
C LYS A 160 2.19 -8.93 -28.42
N GLY A 161 1.91 -8.21 -27.33
CA GLY A 161 1.76 -8.80 -26.00
C GLY A 161 3.05 -9.36 -25.42
N THR A 162 4.19 -8.75 -25.74
CA THR A 162 5.51 -9.07 -25.18
C THR A 162 6.01 -7.91 -24.32
N MET A 163 6.93 -8.15 -23.39
CA MET A 163 7.30 -7.14 -22.37
C MET A 163 8.81 -7.02 -22.10
N GLN A 164 9.66 -7.64 -22.91
CA GLN A 164 11.10 -7.74 -22.62
C GLN A 164 11.78 -6.37 -22.53
N THR A 165 11.47 -5.45 -23.44
CA THR A 165 12.01 -4.09 -23.44
C THR A 165 11.48 -3.29 -22.26
N ILE A 166 10.20 -3.48 -21.88
CA ILE A 166 9.61 -2.83 -20.70
C ILE A 166 10.34 -3.24 -19.42
N LEU A 167 10.49 -4.56 -19.18
CA LEU A 167 11.17 -5.08 -18.00
C LEU A 167 12.66 -4.68 -17.95
N THR A 168 13.31 -4.62 -19.11
CA THR A 168 14.69 -4.15 -19.22
C THR A 168 14.79 -2.66 -18.86
N GLU A 169 13.88 -1.84 -19.37
CA GLU A 169 13.84 -0.41 -19.06
C GLU A 169 13.53 -0.16 -17.58
N ALA A 170 12.59 -0.88 -17.00
CA ALA A 170 12.26 -0.82 -15.57
C ALA A 170 13.50 -1.06 -14.69
N LYS A 171 14.25 -2.14 -14.96
CA LYS A 171 15.49 -2.44 -14.25
C LYS A 171 16.55 -1.36 -14.43
N ARG A 172 16.68 -0.78 -15.63
CA ARG A 172 17.62 0.31 -15.90
C ARG A 172 17.27 1.56 -15.12
N GLN A 173 16.00 1.97 -15.12
CA GLN A 173 15.52 3.13 -14.39
C GLN A 173 15.72 2.96 -12.87
N SER A 174 15.41 1.77 -12.34
CA SER A 174 15.66 1.47 -10.93
C SER A 174 17.16 1.60 -10.57
N LYS A 175 18.06 1.06 -11.39
CA LYS A 175 19.51 1.21 -11.18
C LYS A 175 20.00 2.66 -11.30
N ALA A 176 19.30 3.49 -12.07
CA ALA A 176 19.59 4.91 -12.23
C ALA A 176 19.03 5.78 -11.08
N GLY A 177 18.38 5.19 -10.08
CA GLY A 177 17.87 5.90 -8.89
C GLY A 177 16.39 6.26 -8.94
N ALA A 178 15.62 5.75 -9.91
CA ALA A 178 14.17 5.88 -9.88
C ALA A 178 13.60 5.21 -8.61
N SER A 179 12.73 5.94 -7.91
CA SER A 179 12.01 5.45 -6.73
C SER A 179 10.63 4.91 -7.10
N VAL A 180 10.06 5.39 -8.21
CA VAL A 180 8.77 5.00 -8.78
C VAL A 180 8.96 4.79 -10.27
N LEU A 181 8.19 3.90 -10.89
CA LEU A 181 8.17 3.73 -12.34
C LEU A 181 6.84 4.20 -12.91
N ASP A 182 6.88 5.14 -13.85
CA ASP A 182 5.70 5.51 -14.62
C ASP A 182 5.47 4.49 -15.74
N LEU A 183 4.24 4.03 -15.90
CA LEU A 183 3.83 2.96 -16.81
C LEU A 183 2.79 3.49 -17.80
N ASN A 184 3.23 3.81 -19.00
CA ASN A 184 2.40 4.29 -20.09
C ASN A 184 2.38 3.27 -21.25
N PHE A 185 1.21 3.02 -21.82
CA PHE A 185 1.04 2.08 -22.93
C PHE A 185 0.89 2.72 -24.31
N GLY A 186 0.92 4.05 -24.41
CA GLY A 186 0.67 4.78 -25.64
C GLY A 186 -0.75 4.53 -26.11
N MET A 187 -0.91 3.96 -27.31
CA MET A 187 -2.23 3.59 -27.83
C MET A 187 -2.74 2.34 -27.11
N GLU A 188 -3.82 2.50 -26.34
CA GLU A 188 -4.34 1.43 -25.48
C GLU A 188 -5.36 0.51 -26.16
N SER A 189 -5.86 0.90 -27.33
CA SER A 189 -6.86 0.11 -28.07
C SER A 189 -6.30 -1.26 -28.45
N GLY A 190 -6.96 -2.33 -27.99
CA GLY A 190 -6.58 -3.71 -28.32
C GLY A 190 -5.57 -4.33 -27.36
N ILE A 191 -5.08 -3.60 -26.35
CA ILE A 191 -4.25 -4.17 -25.29
C ILE A 191 -5.11 -5.09 -24.42
N ARG A 192 -4.59 -6.28 -24.12
CA ARG A 192 -5.29 -7.29 -23.32
C ARG A 192 -5.11 -7.07 -21.82
N GLU A 193 -6.17 -7.32 -21.06
CA GLU A 193 -6.15 -7.24 -19.59
C GLU A 193 -5.20 -8.25 -18.95
N ASP A 194 -5.16 -9.48 -19.45
CA ASP A 194 -4.32 -10.54 -18.87
C ASP A 194 -2.83 -10.28 -19.10
N TRP A 195 -2.46 -9.71 -20.24
CA TRP A 195 -1.11 -9.20 -20.47
C TRP A 195 -0.76 -8.07 -19.50
N THR A 196 -1.69 -7.15 -19.26
CA THR A 196 -1.52 -6.04 -18.30
C THR A 196 -1.30 -6.56 -16.89
N ARG A 197 -2.12 -7.53 -16.45
CA ARG A 197 -1.99 -8.24 -15.17
C ARG A 197 -0.60 -8.85 -15.01
N ASN A 198 -0.16 -9.64 -15.99
CA ASN A 198 1.16 -10.27 -15.99
C ASN A 198 2.30 -9.26 -15.94
N LEU A 199 2.22 -8.17 -16.71
CA LEU A 199 3.23 -7.11 -16.71
C LEU A 199 3.36 -6.44 -15.34
N VAL A 200 2.24 -6.09 -14.70
CA VAL A 200 2.25 -5.48 -13.36
C VAL A 200 2.90 -6.41 -12.34
N THR A 201 2.52 -7.69 -12.35
CA THR A 201 3.12 -8.71 -11.48
C THR A 201 4.64 -8.80 -11.67
N GLU A 202 5.12 -8.86 -12.92
CA GLU A 202 6.55 -8.92 -13.22
C GLU A 202 7.30 -7.66 -12.74
N LEU A 203 6.73 -6.46 -12.92
CA LEU A 203 7.33 -5.21 -12.47
C LEU A 203 7.42 -5.13 -10.93
N LEU A 204 6.40 -5.63 -10.22
CA LEU A 204 6.36 -5.69 -8.75
C LEU A 204 7.31 -6.73 -8.16
N ILE A 205 7.61 -7.79 -8.90
CA ILE A 205 8.65 -8.77 -8.53
C ILE A 205 10.05 -8.18 -8.80
N SER A 206 10.26 -7.59 -9.97
CA SER A 206 11.55 -7.02 -10.35
C SER A 206 11.41 -5.87 -11.35
N PRO A 207 11.80 -4.63 -11.00
CA PRO A 207 12.66 -4.24 -9.88
C PRO A 207 11.94 -3.98 -8.54
N GLY A 208 10.62 -4.21 -8.48
CA GLY A 208 9.82 -4.09 -7.25
C GLY A 208 9.64 -2.66 -6.74
N LEU A 209 9.75 -1.66 -7.63
CA LEU A 209 9.43 -0.28 -7.32
C LEU A 209 7.91 -0.06 -7.37
N PRO A 210 7.35 0.85 -6.56
CA PRO A 210 5.99 1.34 -6.75
C PRO A 210 5.76 1.86 -8.17
N LEU A 211 4.53 1.71 -8.67
CA LEU A 211 4.16 2.16 -10.01
C LEU A 211 3.31 3.44 -9.96
N SER A 212 3.56 4.30 -10.95
CA SER A 212 2.67 5.37 -11.40
C SER A 212 1.99 4.85 -12.66
N LEU A 213 0.70 4.54 -12.59
CA LEU A 213 -0.07 4.02 -13.73
C LEU A 213 -0.51 5.19 -14.60
N ASP A 214 0.19 5.41 -15.72
CA ASP A 214 -0.16 6.38 -16.75
C ASP A 214 -1.04 5.77 -17.84
N LEU A 215 -2.26 5.41 -17.42
CA LEU A 215 -3.26 4.69 -18.22
C LEU A 215 -4.56 5.47 -18.30
N ARG A 216 -5.26 5.36 -19.44
CA ARG A 216 -6.50 6.09 -19.73
C ARG A 216 -7.73 5.20 -19.68
N SER A 217 -7.60 3.96 -20.14
CA SER A 217 -8.70 3.01 -20.29
C SER A 217 -9.04 2.38 -18.95
N GLU A 218 -10.32 2.49 -18.55
CA GLU A 218 -10.83 1.98 -17.28
C GLU A 218 -10.52 0.48 -17.09
N TYR A 219 -10.68 -0.31 -18.14
CA TYR A 219 -10.46 -1.76 -18.10
C TYR A 219 -8.98 -2.14 -17.87
N LEU A 220 -8.03 -1.36 -18.40
CA LEU A 220 -6.59 -1.59 -18.18
C LEU A 220 -6.16 -1.12 -16.80
N ILE A 221 -6.72 0.00 -16.32
CA ILE A 221 -6.51 0.46 -14.95
C ILE A 221 -7.02 -0.60 -13.96
N GLU A 222 -8.25 -1.10 -14.14
CA GLU A 222 -8.82 -2.14 -13.28
C GLU A 222 -7.99 -3.43 -13.34
N ALA A 223 -7.57 -3.88 -14.52
CA ALA A 223 -6.69 -5.04 -14.66
C ALA A 223 -5.36 -4.86 -13.91
N ALA A 224 -4.72 -3.69 -14.03
CA ALA A 224 -3.49 -3.39 -13.30
C ALA A 224 -3.71 -3.37 -11.77
N LEU A 225 -4.79 -2.74 -11.31
CA LEU A 225 -5.14 -2.62 -9.89
C LEU A 225 -5.44 -3.98 -9.23
N GLN A 226 -6.01 -4.93 -9.96
CA GLN A 226 -6.32 -6.27 -9.45
C GLN A 226 -5.07 -7.06 -9.02
N GLU A 227 -3.94 -6.85 -9.71
CA GLU A 227 -2.67 -7.52 -9.40
C GLU A 227 -1.73 -6.65 -8.56
N TYR A 228 -2.09 -5.40 -8.31
CA TYR A 228 -1.18 -4.46 -7.67
C TYR A 228 -1.04 -4.73 -6.17
N GLY A 229 0.07 -5.37 -5.79
CA GLY A 229 0.44 -5.65 -4.40
C GLY A 229 0.98 -4.41 -3.66
N GLY A 230 0.13 -3.42 -3.39
CA GLY A 230 0.50 -2.22 -2.66
C GLY A 230 -0.51 -1.07 -2.79
N ARG A 231 -0.09 0.15 -2.49
CA ARG A 231 -0.84 1.39 -2.73
C ARG A 231 -0.26 2.08 -3.96
N VAL A 232 -0.99 2.08 -5.08
CA VAL A 232 -0.52 2.60 -6.37
C VAL A 232 -0.65 4.12 -6.47
N LEU A 233 0.09 4.76 -7.39
CA LEU A 233 -0.21 6.11 -7.87
C LEU A 233 -0.91 6.03 -9.23
N LEU A 234 -2.13 6.55 -9.35
CA LEU A 234 -2.84 6.68 -10.62
C LEU A 234 -2.54 8.05 -11.24
N ASN A 235 -1.84 8.04 -12.37
CA ASN A 235 -1.48 9.21 -13.15
C ASN A 235 -2.33 9.23 -14.43
N SER A 236 -3.35 10.06 -14.59
CA SER A 236 -3.90 11.03 -13.66
C SER A 236 -5.43 10.92 -13.72
N ILE A 237 -6.10 11.75 -12.93
CA ILE A 237 -7.52 12.05 -13.06
C ILE A 237 -7.70 13.48 -13.56
N THR A 238 -8.81 13.73 -14.22
CA THR A 238 -9.28 15.04 -14.67
C THR A 238 -10.65 15.33 -14.06
N LEU A 239 -11.22 16.52 -14.28
CA LEU A 239 -12.60 16.79 -13.83
C LEU A 239 -13.66 15.96 -14.59
N GLU A 240 -13.33 15.40 -15.75
CA GLU A 240 -14.28 14.69 -16.62
C GLU A 240 -14.36 13.19 -16.33
N ASP A 241 -13.26 12.58 -15.91
CA ASP A 241 -13.13 11.12 -15.71
C ASP A 241 -12.90 10.70 -14.25
N MET A 242 -12.77 11.66 -13.32
CA MET A 242 -12.53 11.42 -11.90
C MET A 242 -13.52 10.41 -11.30
N ASP A 243 -14.82 10.51 -11.60
CA ASP A 243 -15.84 9.65 -10.98
C ASP A 243 -15.55 8.16 -11.18
N LYS A 244 -15.17 7.79 -12.40
CA LYS A 244 -14.87 6.41 -12.80
C LYS A 244 -13.58 5.91 -12.13
N LYS A 245 -12.52 6.71 -12.21
CA LYS A 245 -11.20 6.36 -11.68
C LYS A 245 -11.19 6.30 -10.14
N VAL A 246 -11.87 7.22 -9.47
CA VAL A 246 -12.02 7.23 -8.01
C VAL A 246 -12.84 6.02 -7.54
N LYS A 247 -13.86 5.60 -8.29
CA LYS A 247 -14.61 4.38 -7.98
C LYS A 247 -13.71 3.14 -7.98
N LEU A 248 -12.80 3.02 -8.94
CA LEU A 248 -11.81 1.94 -8.96
C LEU A 248 -10.87 2.03 -7.75
N LEU A 249 -10.32 3.20 -7.44
CA LEU A 249 -9.39 3.35 -6.32
C LEU A 249 -10.06 3.18 -4.95
N LYS A 250 -11.35 3.45 -4.80
CA LYS A 250 -12.10 3.08 -3.59
C LYS A 250 -12.19 1.57 -3.38
N ARG A 251 -12.21 0.80 -4.47
CA ARG A 251 -12.28 -0.66 -4.44
C ARG A 251 -10.90 -1.29 -4.21
N TYR A 252 -9.89 -0.78 -4.89
CA TYR A 252 -8.57 -1.40 -4.94
C TYR A 252 -7.49 -0.68 -4.10
N GLY A 253 -7.76 0.53 -3.62
CA GLY A 253 -6.79 1.38 -2.93
C GLY A 253 -5.89 2.15 -3.90
N GLY A 254 -5.27 3.23 -3.42
CA GLY A 254 -4.32 4.03 -4.19
C GLY A 254 -4.49 5.53 -4.06
N MET A 255 -3.52 6.25 -4.62
CA MET A 255 -3.49 7.71 -4.71
C MET A 255 -3.71 8.17 -6.14
N VAL A 256 -4.13 9.42 -6.33
CA VAL A 256 -4.32 10.04 -7.65
C VAL A 256 -3.40 11.24 -7.85
N VAL A 257 -2.97 11.46 -9.08
CA VAL A 257 -2.51 12.77 -9.54
C VAL A 257 -3.68 13.46 -10.24
N PHE A 258 -4.05 14.66 -9.81
CA PHE A 258 -5.02 15.49 -10.53
C PHE A 258 -4.30 16.36 -11.57
N LEU A 259 -4.74 16.27 -12.82
CA LEU A 259 -4.25 17.09 -13.93
C LEU A 259 -5.27 18.19 -14.26
N PRO A 260 -4.91 19.49 -14.14
CA PRO A 260 -5.81 20.60 -14.44
C PRO A 260 -5.95 20.84 -15.95
N ILE A 261 -6.56 19.87 -16.64
CA ILE A 261 -6.86 19.89 -18.07
C ILE A 261 -8.35 20.13 -18.32
N ASP A 262 -8.66 20.92 -19.35
CA ASP A 262 -10.01 21.06 -19.89
C ASP A 262 -10.03 20.73 -21.39
N LYS A 263 -11.19 20.90 -22.04
CA LYS A 263 -11.37 20.68 -23.48
C LYS A 263 -10.38 21.42 -24.40
N ASN A 264 -9.75 22.49 -23.92
CA ASN A 264 -8.76 23.27 -24.66
C ASN A 264 -7.31 22.87 -24.30
N GLY A 265 -7.12 21.82 -23.50
CA GLY A 265 -5.82 21.37 -23.02
C GLY A 265 -5.52 21.85 -21.59
N ILE A 266 -4.23 21.81 -21.24
CA ILE A 266 -3.78 22.16 -19.89
C ILE A 266 -4.03 23.65 -19.65
N ALA A 267 -4.61 23.99 -18.50
CA ALA A 267 -4.88 25.38 -18.16
C ALA A 267 -3.60 26.23 -18.21
N GLU A 268 -3.62 27.28 -19.04
CA GLU A 268 -2.43 28.08 -19.35
C GLU A 268 -1.93 28.92 -18.17
N ASN A 269 -2.84 29.42 -17.33
CA ASN A 269 -2.49 30.31 -16.22
C ASN A 269 -2.69 29.65 -14.84
N ALA A 270 -1.84 30.06 -13.89
CA ALA A 270 -1.83 29.53 -12.53
C ALA A 270 -3.16 29.73 -11.79
N LYS A 271 -3.86 30.84 -12.03
CA LYS A 271 -5.16 31.12 -11.41
C LYS A 271 -6.21 30.07 -11.80
N LYS A 272 -6.27 29.72 -13.08
CA LYS A 272 -7.18 28.70 -13.62
C LYS A 272 -6.83 27.31 -13.08
N ARG A 273 -5.54 26.94 -13.06
CA ARG A 273 -5.08 25.68 -12.43
C ARG A 273 -5.51 25.59 -10.96
N LEU A 274 -5.30 26.64 -10.19
CA LEU A 274 -5.71 26.71 -8.78
C LEU A 274 -7.23 26.57 -8.61
N THR A 275 -8.03 27.24 -9.45
CA THR A 275 -9.49 27.10 -9.42
C THR A 275 -9.92 25.66 -9.70
N MET A 276 -9.32 25.00 -10.69
CA MET A 276 -9.62 23.61 -11.04
C MET A 276 -9.20 22.64 -9.94
N ALA A 277 -8.00 22.81 -9.37
CA ALA A 277 -7.52 22.01 -8.26
C ALA A 277 -8.43 22.13 -7.02
N LYS A 278 -8.85 23.36 -6.65
CA LYS A 278 -9.81 23.57 -5.56
C LYS A 278 -11.15 22.87 -5.81
N LYS A 279 -11.64 22.92 -7.05
CA LYS A 279 -12.86 22.20 -7.45
C LYS A 279 -12.68 20.69 -7.33
N ALA A 280 -11.57 20.15 -7.83
CA ALA A 280 -11.24 18.73 -7.74
C ALA A 280 -11.18 18.24 -6.29
N ILE A 281 -10.48 18.97 -5.41
CA ILE A 281 -10.40 18.66 -3.98
C ILE A 281 -11.79 18.60 -3.34
N ARG A 282 -12.66 19.56 -3.67
CA ARG A 282 -14.03 19.57 -3.16
C ARG A 282 -14.82 18.35 -3.64
N LEU A 283 -14.75 18.01 -4.93
CA LEU A 283 -15.44 16.85 -5.49
C LEU A 283 -14.93 15.54 -4.88
N LEU A 284 -13.61 15.37 -4.77
CA LEU A 284 -13.02 14.19 -4.11
C LEU A 284 -13.53 14.02 -2.67
N LYS A 285 -13.67 15.11 -1.92
CA LYS A 285 -14.27 15.07 -0.57
C LYS A 285 -15.74 14.68 -0.58
N GLU A 286 -16.54 15.28 -1.48
CA GLU A 286 -17.97 14.93 -1.64
C GLU A 286 -18.14 13.46 -2.03
N MET A 287 -17.20 12.91 -2.80
CA MET A 287 -17.14 11.48 -3.12
C MET A 287 -16.65 10.61 -1.95
N GLY A 288 -16.22 11.16 -0.81
CA GLY A 288 -15.60 10.40 0.28
C GLY A 288 -14.22 9.82 -0.07
N PHE A 289 -13.52 10.42 -1.04
CA PHE A 289 -12.12 10.16 -1.37
C PHE A 289 -11.22 11.20 -0.67
N GLU A 290 -11.47 11.38 0.62
CA GLU A 290 -10.71 12.27 1.49
C GLU A 290 -9.72 11.53 2.39
N LYS A 291 -9.67 10.18 2.26
CA LYS A 291 -8.74 9.35 3.03
C LYS A 291 -7.33 9.89 2.85
N ASN A 292 -6.72 10.32 3.95
CA ASN A 292 -5.28 10.39 4.11
C ASN A 292 -4.49 11.15 3.03
N GLU A 293 -5.10 12.19 2.47
CA GLU A 293 -4.52 12.99 1.39
C GLU A 293 -4.07 12.14 0.19
N SER A 294 -4.92 11.20 -0.23
CA SER A 294 -4.70 10.33 -1.41
C SER A 294 -4.64 11.07 -2.76
N PHE A 295 -4.38 12.39 -2.80
CA PHE A 295 -4.30 13.14 -4.05
C PHE A 295 -3.09 14.08 -4.08
N LEU A 296 -2.47 14.18 -5.24
CA LEU A 296 -1.45 15.15 -5.60
C LEU A 296 -2.01 16.05 -6.71
N THR A 297 -1.57 17.30 -6.78
CA THR A 297 -1.98 18.23 -7.86
C THR A 297 -0.75 18.75 -8.59
N LEU A 298 -0.80 18.74 -9.92
CA LEU A 298 0.22 19.35 -10.81
C LEU A 298 -0.07 20.84 -11.10
#